data_AF-A0A966UN90-F1
#
_entry.id   AF-A0A966UN90-F1
#
_cell.length_a   1.000
_cell.length_b   1.000
_cell.length_c   1.000
_cell.angle_alpha   90.00
_cell.angle_beta   90.00
_cell.angle_gamma   90.00
#
_symmetry.space_group_name_H-M   'P 1'
#
loop_
_entity.id
_entity.type
_entity.pdbx_description
1 polymer ?
#
loop_
_entity_poly.entity_id
_entity_poly.type
_entity_poly.pdbx_seq_one_letter_code
_entity_poly.pdbx_strand_id
1 'polypeptide(L)'
;MKANLEHDLYASAYMMEKVQSNELYAQHLYAALCNIVWIKAQEDWHCSWRHSGSVIATMRGEGDYMSWYCSGIWGDFDDPPLTWKTVPEGIVTEEVTEDLKTLGWTWKHWKDHDFS
;
A
#
# COMPACT_ATOMS: atom_id res chain seq x y z
N MET A 1 10.81 18.21 10.09
CA MET A 1 10.98 17.36 8.89
C MET A 1 9.62 16.79 8.58
N LYS A 2 9.22 16.80 7.31
CA LYS A 2 7.91 16.27 6.92
C LYS A 2 7.88 14.75 7.15
N ALA A 3 6.82 14.21 7.76
CA ALA A 3 6.61 12.78 7.89
C ALA A 3 6.59 12.13 6.50
N ASN A 4 7.38 11.07 6.31
CA ASN A 4 7.54 10.41 5.04
C ASN A 4 7.41 8.90 5.21
N LEU A 5 6.27 8.35 4.77
CA LEU A 5 5.97 6.93 4.94
C LEU A 5 6.95 6.05 4.16
N GLU A 6 7.32 6.45 2.95
CA GLU A 6 8.30 5.72 2.14
C GLU A 6 9.64 5.57 2.87
N HIS A 7 10.12 6.65 3.49
CA HIS A 7 11.36 6.60 4.26
C HIS A 7 11.23 5.67 5.48
N ASP A 8 10.12 5.73 6.20
CA ASP A 8 9.87 4.87 7.36
C ASP A 8 9.76 3.39 6.98
N LEU A 9 9.17 3.09 5.81
CA LEU A 9 9.11 1.74 5.25
C LEU A 9 10.51 1.20 4.97
N TYR A 10 11.36 1.97 4.29
CA TYR A 10 12.73 1.56 3.96
C TYR A 10 13.63 1.43 5.19
N ALA A 11 13.40 2.25 6.22
CA ALA A 11 14.15 2.20 7.47
C ALA A 11 13.73 1.04 8.37
N SER A 12 12.53 0.46 8.17
CA SER A 12 12.01 -0.64 8.97
C SER A 12 12.45 -2.00 8.42
N ALA A 13 13.41 -2.64 9.08
CA ALA A 13 13.87 -3.98 8.72
C ALA A 13 12.72 -5.00 8.70
N TYR A 14 11.77 -4.88 9.64
CA TYR A 14 10.58 -5.72 9.69
C TYR A 14 9.70 -5.58 8.44
N MET A 15 9.43 -4.35 8.00
CA MET A 15 8.64 -4.13 6.78
C MET A 15 9.37 -4.62 5.54
N MET A 16 10.68 -4.36 5.45
CA MET A 16 11.53 -4.82 4.35
C MET A 16 11.52 -6.35 4.24
N GLU A 17 11.79 -7.06 5.34
CA GLU A 17 11.79 -8.52 5.37
C GLU A 17 10.43 -9.11 5.00
N LYS A 18 9.34 -8.52 5.50
CA LYS A 18 7.98 -8.99 5.23
C LYS A 18 7.60 -8.81 3.76
N VAL A 19 7.90 -7.65 3.18
CA VAL A 19 7.66 -7.36 1.76
C VAL A 19 8.52 -8.24 0.85
N GLN A 20 9.76 -8.55 1.23
CA GLN A 20 10.65 -9.43 0.47
C GLN A 20 10.22 -10.90 0.54
N SER A 21 9.81 -11.38 1.70
CA SER A 21 9.45 -12.79 1.93
C SER A 21 8.01 -13.14 1.56
N ASN A 22 7.11 -12.17 1.45
CA ASN A 22 5.70 -12.40 1.21
C ASN A 22 5.15 -11.51 0.07
N GLU A 23 5.01 -12.11 -1.12
CA GLU A 23 4.48 -11.44 -2.32
C GLU A 23 3.03 -10.96 -2.13
N LEU A 24 2.21 -11.71 -1.41
CA LEU A 24 0.83 -11.32 -1.14
C LEU A 24 0.76 -10.09 -0.24
N TYR A 25 1.60 -10.05 0.79
CA TYR A 25 1.70 -8.87 1.64
C TYR A 25 2.24 -7.65 0.86
N ALA A 26 3.21 -7.86 -0.03
CA ALA A 26 3.69 -6.80 -0.91
C ALA A 26 2.56 -6.22 -1.78
N GLN A 27 1.65 -7.08 -2.28
CA GLN A 27 0.45 -6.65 -2.99
C GLN A 27 -0.53 -5.88 -2.08
N HIS A 28 -0.79 -6.37 -0.86
CA HIS A 28 -1.65 -5.66 0.09
C HIS A 28 -1.10 -4.29 0.45
N LEU A 29 0.22 -4.19 0.63
CA LEU A 29 0.89 -2.92 0.91
C LEU A 29 0.81 -1.99 -0.31
N TYR A 30 0.99 -2.48 -1.54
CA TYR A 30 0.75 -1.70 -2.76
C TYR A 30 -0.66 -1.09 -2.76
N ALA A 31 -1.67 -1.94 -2.56
CA ALA A 31 -3.07 -1.51 -2.55
C ALA A 31 -3.36 -0.46 -1.48
N ALA A 32 -2.77 -0.63 -0.29
CA ALA A 32 -2.91 0.28 0.84
C ALA A 32 -2.16 1.62 0.68
N LEU A 33 -1.19 1.71 -0.23
CA LEU A 33 -0.52 2.97 -0.59
C LEU A 33 -1.31 3.72 -1.68
N CYS A 34 -2.06 3.00 -2.52
CA CYS A 34 -2.91 3.57 -3.56
C CYS A 34 -4.19 4.17 -2.97
N ASN A 35 -4.59 5.37 -3.41
CA ASN A 35 -5.86 6.01 -3.05
C ASN A 35 -6.14 6.15 -1.53
N ILE A 36 -5.09 6.14 -0.71
CA ILE A 36 -5.15 6.27 0.75
C ILE A 36 -4.29 7.44 1.19
N VAL A 37 -4.76 8.16 2.21
CA VAL A 37 -3.99 9.18 2.90
C VAL A 37 -3.52 8.63 4.24
N TRP A 38 -2.20 8.48 4.37
CA TRP A 38 -1.54 8.11 5.61
C TRP A 38 -1.21 9.34 6.44
N ILE A 39 -1.35 9.25 7.75
CA ILE A 39 -1.24 10.36 8.69
C ILE A 39 -0.26 9.99 9.79
N LYS A 40 0.72 10.87 10.02
CA LYS A 40 1.62 10.78 11.17
C LYS A 40 1.95 12.18 11.66
N ALA A 41 1.82 12.41 12.96
CA ALA A 41 2.07 13.71 13.59
C ALA A 41 1.32 14.89 12.92
N GLN A 42 0.05 14.69 12.55
CA GLN A 42 -0.81 15.68 11.87
C GLN A 42 -0.40 16.02 10.43
N GLU A 43 0.53 15.26 9.85
CA GLU A 43 0.96 15.44 8.47
C GLU A 43 0.41 14.32 7.58
N ASP A 44 -0.14 14.72 6.44
CA ASP A 44 -0.66 13.83 5.42
C ASP A 44 0.48 13.39 4.47
N TRP A 45 0.55 12.08 4.23
CA TRP A 45 1.37 11.44 3.21
C TRP A 45 0.47 10.63 2.28
N HIS A 46 0.67 10.79 0.99
CA HIS A 46 0.00 10.03 -0.07
C HIS A 46 0.89 10.07 -1.30
N CYS A 47 0.70 9.14 -2.22
CA CYS A 47 1.44 9.10 -3.47
C CYS A 47 0.58 8.58 -4.62
N SER A 48 1.07 8.72 -5.84
CA SER A 48 0.39 8.15 -7.02
C SER A 48 0.56 6.64 -7.06
N TRP A 49 -0.36 5.92 -7.71
CA TRP A 49 -0.24 4.47 -7.91
C TRP A 49 1.11 4.05 -8.54
N ARG A 50 1.67 4.85 -9.45
CA ARG A 50 3.01 4.61 -10.03
C ARG A 50 4.09 4.66 -8.96
N HIS A 51 3.98 5.63 -8.07
CA HIS A 51 4.90 5.79 -6.95
C HIS A 51 4.74 4.63 -5.96
N SER A 52 3.51 4.23 -5.63
CA SER A 52 3.24 3.05 -4.80
C SER A 52 3.92 1.80 -5.38
N GLY A 53 3.78 1.56 -6.69
CA GLY A 53 4.45 0.45 -7.37
C GLY A 53 5.98 0.53 -7.29
N SER A 54 6.55 1.72 -7.47
CA SER A 54 8.00 1.95 -7.32
C SER A 54 8.49 1.68 -5.90
N VAL A 55 7.71 2.02 -4.86
CA VAL A 55 8.05 1.73 -3.46
C VAL A 55 8.16 0.23 -3.24
N ILE A 56 7.17 -0.55 -3.68
CA ILE A 56 7.20 -2.01 -3.50
C ILE A 56 8.33 -2.66 -4.29
N ALA A 57 8.54 -2.27 -5.55
CA ALA A 57 9.66 -2.75 -6.35
C ALA A 57 11.01 -2.45 -5.67
N THR A 58 11.16 -1.25 -5.11
CA THR A 58 12.36 -0.85 -4.37
C THR A 58 12.56 -1.69 -3.11
N MET A 59 11.52 -1.90 -2.30
CA MET A 59 11.60 -2.72 -1.09
C MET A 59 12.00 -4.17 -1.39
N ARG A 60 11.48 -4.74 -2.49
CA ARG A 60 11.80 -6.11 -2.90
C ARG A 60 13.18 -6.23 -3.57
N GLY A 61 13.73 -5.15 -4.09
CA GLY A 61 15.00 -5.16 -4.83
C GLY A 61 14.90 -5.83 -6.20
N GLU A 62 13.69 -5.97 -6.74
CA GLU A 62 13.40 -6.62 -8.02
C GLU A 62 12.19 -5.98 -8.71
N GLY A 63 12.11 -6.15 -10.03
CA GLY A 63 11.04 -5.60 -10.85
C GLY A 63 11.07 -4.08 -10.99
N ASP A 64 9.97 -3.53 -11.48
CA ASP A 64 9.70 -2.10 -11.57
C ASP A 64 8.25 -1.81 -11.16
N TYR A 65 7.80 -0.56 -11.27
CA TYR A 65 6.42 -0.22 -10.91
C TYR A 65 5.36 -0.97 -11.74
N MET A 66 5.68 -1.40 -12.97
CA MET A 66 4.75 -2.14 -13.83
C MET A 66 4.53 -3.56 -13.32
N SER A 67 5.48 -4.11 -12.55
CA SER A 67 5.36 -5.43 -11.92
C SER A 67 4.22 -5.48 -10.88
N TRP A 68 3.82 -4.32 -10.36
CA TRP A 68 2.77 -4.19 -9.34
C TRP A 68 1.47 -3.59 -9.88
N TYR A 69 1.56 -2.92 -11.03
CA TYR A 69 0.40 -2.34 -11.71
C TYR A 69 -0.62 -3.43 -12.06
N CYS A 70 -1.89 -3.21 -11.72
CA CYS A 70 -2.99 -4.16 -11.93
C CYS A 70 -2.87 -5.49 -11.14
N SER A 71 -1.94 -5.63 -10.18
CA SER A 71 -1.79 -6.87 -9.37
C SER A 71 -3.01 -7.24 -8.51
N GLY A 72 -3.95 -6.30 -8.33
CA GLY A 72 -5.26 -6.50 -7.71
C GLY A 72 -6.46 -6.26 -8.64
N ILE A 73 -6.23 -6.03 -9.94
CA ILE A 73 -7.30 -5.87 -10.93
C ILE A 73 -7.56 -7.24 -11.53
N TRP A 74 -8.69 -7.82 -11.15
CA TRP A 74 -9.06 -9.17 -11.50
C TRP A 74 -9.74 -9.29 -12.88
N GLY A 75 -10.07 -8.18 -13.55
CA GLY A 75 -10.87 -8.13 -14.78
C GLY A 75 -12.37 -7.96 -14.50
N ASP A 76 -13.24 -8.13 -15.51
CA ASP A 76 -14.73 -8.11 -15.41
C ASP A 76 -15.31 -9.31 -14.63
N PHE A 77 -14.58 -9.79 -13.62
CA PHE A 77 -15.12 -10.77 -12.69
C PHE A 77 -15.84 -9.97 -11.61
N ASP A 78 -17.17 -9.90 -11.73
CA ASP A 78 -18.07 -9.34 -10.71
C ASP A 78 -17.87 -9.99 -9.33
N ASP A 79 -17.23 -11.18 -9.29
CA ASP A 79 -16.87 -11.92 -8.08
C ASP A 79 -15.57 -12.72 -8.30
N PRO A 80 -14.38 -12.19 -7.94
CA PRO A 80 -13.13 -12.93 -8.07
C PRO A 80 -13.16 -14.19 -7.19
N PRO A 81 -12.59 -15.33 -7.63
CA PRO A 81 -12.50 -16.54 -6.82
C PRO A 81 -11.98 -16.24 -5.41
N LEU A 82 -12.61 -16.76 -4.34
CA LEU A 82 -12.14 -16.64 -2.95
C LEU A 82 -10.67 -17.09 -2.73
N THR A 83 -10.11 -17.83 -3.68
CA THR A 83 -8.70 -18.26 -3.70
C THR A 83 -7.73 -17.13 -4.06
N TRP A 84 -8.24 -16.05 -4.64
CA TRP A 84 -7.52 -14.83 -4.97
C TRP A 84 -7.45 -13.94 -3.72
N LYS A 85 -6.29 -13.99 -3.06
CA LYS A 85 -6.08 -13.30 -1.79
C LYS A 85 -5.69 -11.82 -1.94
N THR A 86 -5.43 -11.36 -3.16
CA THR A 86 -5.01 -9.97 -3.41
C THR A 86 -6.22 -9.03 -3.33
N VAL A 87 -5.99 -7.77 -3.00
CA VAL A 87 -7.07 -6.79 -2.77
C VAL A 87 -7.02 -5.63 -3.76
N PRO A 88 -8.17 -5.02 -4.11
CA PRO A 88 -8.21 -3.82 -4.95
C PRO A 88 -7.42 -2.65 -4.36
N GLU A 89 -6.96 -1.74 -5.23
CA GLU A 89 -6.31 -0.49 -4.81
C GLU A 89 -7.23 0.35 -3.90
N GLY A 90 -6.67 0.95 -2.86
CA GLY A 90 -7.43 1.65 -1.83
C GLY A 90 -7.93 0.76 -0.70
N ILE A 91 -7.78 -0.56 -0.79
CA ILE A 91 -8.08 -1.45 0.34
C ILE A 91 -6.87 -1.53 1.27
N VAL A 92 -7.06 -1.14 2.52
CA VAL A 92 -6.08 -1.35 3.59
C VAL A 92 -6.52 -2.55 4.42
N THR A 93 -5.75 -3.63 4.35
CA THR A 93 -6.02 -4.82 5.17
C THR A 93 -5.75 -4.57 6.65
N GLU A 94 -6.31 -5.40 7.52
CA GLU A 94 -6.06 -5.32 8.98
C GLU A 94 -4.57 -5.49 9.28
N GLU A 95 -3.92 -6.46 8.64
CA GLU A 95 -2.48 -6.71 8.81
C GLU A 95 -1.62 -5.49 8.44
N VAL A 96 -1.89 -4.84 7.30
CA VAL A 96 -1.17 -3.63 6.90
C VAL A 96 -1.46 -2.46 7.86
N THR A 97 -2.70 -2.34 8.34
CA THR A 97 -3.08 -1.31 9.32
C THR A 97 -2.30 -1.49 10.62
N GLU A 98 -2.25 -2.71 11.15
CA GLU A 98 -1.55 -3.03 12.40
C GLU A 98 -0.05 -2.77 12.29
N ASP A 99 0.57 -3.23 11.20
CA ASP A 99 2.01 -3.05 10.96
C ASP A 99 2.38 -1.57 10.84
N LEU A 100 1.67 -0.79 10.02
CA LEU A 100 1.96 0.64 9.84
C LEU A 100 1.65 1.47 11.09
N LYS A 101 0.68 1.02 11.90
CA LYS A 101 0.44 1.61 13.22
C LYS A 101 1.62 1.42 14.17
N THR A 102 2.39 0.34 14.08
CA THR A 102 3.63 0.18 14.86
C THR A 102 4.68 1.23 14.51
N LEU A 103 4.67 1.74 13.27
CA LEU A 103 5.51 2.84 12.79
C LEU A 103 4.92 4.22 13.11
N GLY A 104 3.77 4.27 13.79
CA GLY A 104 3.07 5.50 14.19
C GLY A 104 2.17 6.11 13.11
N TRP A 105 1.81 5.34 12.09
CA TRP A 105 0.93 5.79 11.01
C TRP A 105 -0.51 5.35 11.23
N THR A 106 -1.45 6.24 10.91
CA THR A 106 -2.87 5.93 10.74
C THR A 106 -3.31 6.31 9.34
N TRP A 107 -4.53 5.96 8.92
CA TRP A 107 -4.98 6.24 7.56
C TRP A 107 -6.43 6.74 7.50
N LYS A 108 -6.76 7.37 6.39
CA LYS A 108 -8.11 7.74 5.97
C LYS A 108 -8.24 7.57 4.46
N HIS A 109 -9.44 7.29 3.98
CA HIS A 109 -9.76 7.51 2.57
C HIS A 109 -9.74 9.00 2.26
N TRP A 110 -9.50 9.34 0.99
CA TRP A 110 -9.85 10.66 0.49
C TRP A 110 -11.31 10.92 0.83
N LYS A 111 -11.62 12.14 1.30
CA LYS A 111 -13.02 12.52 1.48
C LYS A 111 -13.68 12.38 0.12
N ASP A 112 -14.79 11.65 0.04
CA ASP A 112 -15.65 11.72 -1.11
C ASP A 112 -15.88 13.21 -1.38
N HIS A 113 -15.55 13.65 -2.59
CA HIS A 113 -16.10 14.89 -3.07
C HIS A 113 -17.61 14.64 -3.08
N ASP A 114 -18.31 15.14 -2.05
CA ASP A 114 -19.74 15.41 -2.12
C ASP A 114 -19.94 16.19 -3.41
N PHE A 115 -20.34 15.49 -4.47
CA PHE A 115 -20.92 16.12 -5.64
C PHE A 115 -22.27 16.65 -5.18
N SER A 116 -22.25 17.86 -4.61
CA SER A 116 -23.44 18.68 -4.36
C SER A 116 -24.13 19.03 -5.68
#